data_AF-A0A1H7IYC8-F1
#
_entry.id   AF-A0A1H7IYC8-F1
#
_cell.length_a   1.000
_cell.length_b   1.000
_cell.length_c   1.000
_cell.angle_alpha   90.00
_cell.angle_beta   90.00
_cell.angle_gamma   90.00
#
_symmetry.space_group_name_H-M   'P 1'
#
loop_
_entity.id
_entity.type
_entity.pdbx_description
1 polymer ?
#
loop_
_entity_poly.entity_id
_entity_poly.type
_entity_poly.pdbx_seq_one_letter_code
_entity_poly.pdbx_strand_id
1 'polypeptide(L)'
;MSKIVKTKPDVLRVTEFILDKNKSGDRFSVCEAAKTPELNGINEYRIAEIMRDICLEPNGPNSIEELTRVSNDYSHNQSGNWQLNASTYFGYLSYLSVKESEKSNHLAVKTLRVAIATIIVSVLIPLIAA
;
A
#
# COMPACT_ATOMS: atom_id res chain seq x y z
N MET A 1 4.31 11.02 12.91
CA MET A 1 2.91 11.02 12.42
C MET A 1 2.92 11.00 10.91
N SER A 2 2.61 9.85 10.29
CA SER A 2 2.48 9.75 8.84
C SER A 2 1.27 10.57 8.39
N LYS A 3 1.46 11.48 7.43
CA LYS A 3 0.41 12.35 6.91
C LYS A 3 -0.59 11.46 6.15
N ILE A 4 -1.84 11.39 6.59
CA ILE A 4 -2.89 10.60 5.94
C ILE A 4 -3.06 11.12 4.51
N VAL A 5 -2.61 10.32 3.53
CA VAL A 5 -2.83 10.62 2.12
C VAL A 5 -4.21 10.09 1.75
N LYS A 6 -5.26 10.88 2.05
CA LYS A 6 -6.66 10.58 1.68
C LYS A 6 -6.90 10.46 0.17
N THR A 7 -5.87 10.65 -0.66
CA THR A 7 -5.95 10.50 -2.12
C THR A 7 -5.73 9.06 -2.59
N LYS A 8 -5.32 8.13 -1.71
CA LYS A 8 -5.18 6.72 -2.08
C LYS A 8 -6.55 6.02 -2.09
N PRO A 9 -6.83 5.13 -3.06
CA PRO A 9 -8.02 4.29 -3.05
C PRO A 9 -8.12 3.46 -1.77
N ASP A 10 -9.35 3.22 -1.30
CA ASP A 10 -9.59 2.46 -0.06
C ASP A 10 -8.96 1.06 -0.10
N VAL A 11 -9.05 0.36 -1.23
CA VAL A 11 -8.45 -0.98 -1.41
C VAL A 11 -6.94 -0.95 -1.16
N LEU A 12 -6.25 0.08 -1.64
CA LEU A 12 -4.81 0.23 -1.45
C LEU A 12 -4.48 0.55 0.01
N ARG A 13 -5.27 1.41 0.66
CA ARG A 13 -5.10 1.74 2.09
C ARG A 13 -5.28 0.52 2.97
N VAL A 14 -6.34 -0.27 2.75
CA VAL A 14 -6.60 -1.51 3.50
C VAL A 14 -5.53 -2.56 3.23
N THR A 15 -5.08 -2.71 1.98
CA THR A 15 -3.97 -3.61 1.61
C THR A 15 -2.67 -3.24 2.34
N GLU A 16 -2.28 -1.97 2.31
CA GLU A 16 -1.09 -1.46 3.01
C GLU A 16 -1.20 -1.67 4.53
N PHE A 17 -2.40 -1.45 5.11
CA PHE A 17 -2.66 -1.65 6.53
C PHE A 17 -2.50 -3.11 6.96
N ILE A 18 -3.09 -4.06 6.23
CA ILE A 18 -2.95 -5.50 6.51
C ILE A 18 -1.48 -5.90 6.45
N LEU A 19 -0.75 -5.45 5.43
CA LEU A 19 0.68 -5.76 5.29
C LEU A 19 1.53 -5.21 6.43
N ASP A 20 1.19 -4.03 6.96
CA ASP A 20 1.86 -3.45 8.12
C ASP A 20 1.59 -4.27 9.39
N LYS A 21 0.33 -4.61 9.65
CA LYS A 21 -0.08 -5.45 10.77
C LYS A 21 0.54 -6.85 10.73
N ASN A 22 0.67 -7.43 9.55
CA ASN A 22 1.29 -8.75 9.36
C ASN A 22 2.78 -8.75 9.67
N LYS A 23 3.50 -7.65 9.40
CA LYS A 23 4.93 -7.54 9.78
C LYS A 23 5.11 -7.52 11.30
N SER A 24 4.17 -6.91 12.00
CA SER A 24 4.17 -6.83 13.47
C SER A 24 3.60 -8.09 14.15
N GLY A 25 2.95 -8.97 13.40
CA GLY A 25 2.24 -10.14 13.94
C GLY A 25 0.97 -9.77 14.71
N ASP A 26 0.45 -8.57 14.50
CA ASP A 26 -0.71 -8.02 15.21
C ASP A 26 -2.00 -8.64 14.69
N ARG A 27 -2.89 -9.02 15.63
CA ARG A 27 -4.27 -9.36 15.34
C ARG A 27 -5.14 -8.11 15.44
N PHE A 28 -6.15 -8.01 14.58
CA PHE A 28 -7.08 -6.89 14.64
C PHE A 28 -8.47 -7.28 14.11
N SER A 29 -9.49 -6.57 14.56
CA SER A 29 -10.86 -6.66 14.03
C SER A 29 -11.16 -5.54 13.03
N VAL A 30 -12.27 -5.64 12.29
CA VAL A 30 -12.72 -4.59 11.37
C VAL A 30 -13.00 -3.30 12.13
N CYS A 31 -13.64 -3.38 13.31
CA CYS A 31 -13.92 -2.22 14.16
C CYS A 31 -12.64 -1.54 14.66
N GLU A 32 -11.66 -2.32 15.07
CA GLU A 32 -10.36 -1.79 15.51
C GLU A 32 -9.67 -1.09 14.34
N ALA A 33 -9.65 -1.73 13.18
CA ALA A 33 -9.05 -1.20 11.96
C ALA A 33 -9.68 0.16 11.57
N ALA A 34 -11.01 0.28 11.60
CA ALA A 34 -11.72 1.51 11.25
C ALA A 34 -11.40 2.71 12.15
N LYS A 35 -10.99 2.45 13.41
CA LYS A 35 -10.61 3.48 14.38
C LYS A 35 -9.15 3.91 14.26
N THR A 36 -8.36 3.23 13.44
CA THR A 36 -6.94 3.57 13.25
C THR A 36 -6.78 4.83 12.39
N PRO A 37 -5.72 5.63 12.61
CA PRO A 37 -5.41 6.78 11.75
C PRO A 37 -5.26 6.42 10.27
N GLU A 38 -4.75 5.23 9.97
CA GLU A 38 -4.46 4.73 8.62
C GLU A 38 -5.73 4.53 7.79
N LEU A 39 -6.80 4.00 8.41
CA LEU A 39 -8.08 3.73 7.76
C LEU A 39 -9.18 4.74 8.13
N ASN A 40 -8.84 5.78 8.89
CA ASN A 40 -9.77 6.84 9.25
C ASN A 40 -10.51 7.39 8.02
N GLY A 41 -11.84 7.50 8.14
CA GLY A 41 -12.75 7.94 7.08
C GLY A 41 -13.22 6.84 6.13
N ILE A 42 -12.78 5.58 6.29
CA ILE A 42 -13.37 4.43 5.59
C ILE A 42 -14.40 3.78 6.51
N ASN A 43 -15.59 3.52 5.99
CA ASN A 43 -16.65 2.85 6.74
C ASN A 43 -16.27 1.39 7.05
N GLU A 44 -16.58 0.89 8.26
CA GLU A 44 -16.44 -0.52 8.65
C GLU A 44 -17.04 -1.50 7.64
N TYR A 45 -18.22 -1.19 7.07
CA TYR A 45 -18.82 -2.00 5.99
C TYR A 45 -17.91 -2.10 4.76
N ARG A 46 -17.26 -0.99 4.39
CA ARG A 46 -16.36 -0.94 3.23
C ARG A 46 -15.03 -1.64 3.52
N ILE A 47 -14.52 -1.52 4.73
CA ILE A 47 -13.33 -2.25 5.18
C ILE A 47 -13.61 -3.76 5.15
N ALA A 48 -14.74 -4.19 5.72
CA ALA A 48 -15.17 -5.59 5.72
C ALA A 48 -15.32 -6.16 4.30
N GLU A 49 -15.97 -5.41 3.40
CA GLU A 49 -16.12 -5.78 1.99
C GLU A 49 -14.76 -5.96 1.30
N ILE A 50 -13.86 -5.00 1.45
CA ILE A 50 -12.51 -5.07 0.87
C ILE A 50 -11.75 -6.26 1.46
N MET A 51 -11.79 -6.45 2.78
CA MET A 51 -11.10 -7.56 3.44
C MET A 51 -11.58 -8.92 2.92
N ARG A 52 -12.89 -9.10 2.69
CA ARG A 52 -13.44 -10.33 2.07
C ARG A 52 -12.87 -10.62 0.70
N ASP A 53 -12.64 -9.58 -0.10
CA ASP A 53 -12.11 -9.72 -1.45
C ASP A 53 -10.60 -10.01 -1.46
N ILE A 54 -9.85 -9.34 -0.58
CA ILE A 54 -8.39 -9.32 -0.68
C ILE A 54 -7.65 -10.29 0.24
N CYS A 55 -8.30 -10.81 1.27
CA CYS A 55 -7.68 -11.72 2.24
C CYS A 55 -7.86 -13.19 1.86
N LEU A 56 -6.96 -14.04 2.35
CA LEU A 56 -7.16 -15.48 2.47
C LEU A 56 -8.12 -15.78 3.61
N GLU A 57 -8.63 -17.01 3.59
CA GLU A 57 -9.32 -17.58 4.73
C GLU A 57 -8.44 -17.45 6.00
N PRO A 58 -8.92 -16.82 7.07
CA PRO A 58 -8.19 -16.66 8.31
C PRO A 58 -7.81 -18.01 8.89
N ASN A 59 -6.57 -18.11 9.38
CA ASN A 59 -6.12 -19.33 10.05
C ASN A 59 -6.72 -19.39 11.46
N GLY A 60 -7.79 -20.18 11.63
CA GLY A 60 -8.49 -20.33 12.92
C GLY A 60 -9.92 -20.86 12.78
N PRO A 61 -10.69 -20.91 13.89
CA PRO A 61 -12.02 -21.50 13.93
C PRO A 61 -13.13 -20.66 13.28
N ASN A 62 -12.83 -19.48 12.72
CA ASN A 62 -13.82 -18.54 12.21
C ASN A 62 -13.53 -18.21 10.75
N SER A 63 -14.58 -18.10 9.95
CA SER A 63 -14.43 -17.79 8.54
C SER A 63 -14.19 -16.31 8.29
N ILE A 64 -13.67 -15.97 7.11
CA ILE A 64 -13.59 -14.61 6.60
C ILE A 64 -14.96 -13.93 6.62
N GLU A 65 -16.00 -14.68 6.27
CA GLU A 65 -17.38 -14.18 6.23
C GLU A 65 -17.87 -13.86 7.63
N GLU A 66 -17.58 -14.71 8.62
CA GLU A 66 -17.95 -14.48 10.02
C GLU A 66 -17.21 -13.27 10.62
N LEU A 67 -15.88 -13.23 10.45
CA LEU A 67 -15.02 -12.17 10.99
C LEU A 67 -15.19 -10.81 10.30
N THR A 68 -15.90 -10.77 9.17
CA THR A 68 -16.23 -9.53 8.45
C THR A 68 -17.73 -9.25 8.38
N ARG A 69 -18.55 -10.02 9.11
CA ARG A 69 -20.00 -9.81 9.16
C ARG A 69 -20.32 -8.63 10.08
N VAL A 70 -20.76 -7.55 9.45
CA VAL A 70 -21.23 -6.36 10.17
C VAL A 70 -22.72 -6.52 10.47
N SER A 71 -23.03 -7.12 11.62
CA SER A 71 -24.40 -7.29 12.15
C SER A 71 -24.48 -7.06 13.66
N ASN A 72 -25.70 -7.14 14.22
CA ASN A 72 -26.01 -6.88 15.64
C ASN A 72 -25.34 -7.83 16.64
N ASP A 73 -24.72 -8.90 16.15
CA ASP A 73 -23.92 -9.86 16.92
C ASP A 73 -22.44 -9.46 17.04
N TYR A 74 -22.03 -8.37 16.37
CA TYR A 74 -20.70 -7.77 16.46
C TYR A 74 -19.54 -8.73 16.12
N SER A 75 -19.75 -9.71 15.24
CA SER A 75 -18.69 -10.66 14.88
C SER A 75 -17.49 -10.00 14.17
N HIS A 76 -17.72 -8.91 13.43
CA HIS A 76 -16.69 -8.00 12.89
C HIS A 76 -15.81 -7.30 13.94
N ASN A 77 -16.14 -7.42 15.23
CA ASN A 77 -15.32 -6.95 16.34
C ASN A 77 -14.32 -8.03 16.83
N GLN A 78 -14.40 -9.26 16.32
CA GLN A 78 -13.45 -10.32 16.66
C GLN A 78 -12.14 -10.15 15.89
N SER A 79 -11.00 -10.27 16.58
CA SER A 79 -9.70 -10.06 15.98
C SER A 79 -9.17 -11.32 15.26
N GLY A 80 -8.89 -11.16 13.97
CA GLY A 80 -8.35 -12.21 13.08
C GLY A 80 -6.85 -12.07 12.83
N ASN A 81 -6.24 -13.16 12.36
CA ASN A 81 -4.95 -13.13 11.68
C ASN A 81 -5.21 -12.98 10.19
N TRP A 82 -5.00 -11.77 9.66
CA TRP A 82 -5.33 -11.47 8.28
C TRP A 82 -4.12 -11.74 7.39
N GLN A 83 -4.31 -12.38 6.25
CA GLN A 83 -3.27 -12.51 5.23
C GLN A 83 -3.86 -12.18 3.89
N LEU A 84 -3.13 -11.45 3.06
CA LEU A 84 -3.57 -11.17 1.70
C LEU A 84 -3.58 -12.47 0.89
N ASN A 85 -4.55 -12.59 -0.01
CA ASN A 85 -4.51 -13.61 -1.04
C ASN A 85 -3.37 -13.33 -2.03
N ALA A 86 -2.96 -14.37 -2.76
CA ALA A 86 -1.82 -14.30 -3.67
C ALA A 86 -2.01 -13.23 -4.75
N SER A 87 -3.23 -13.09 -5.28
CA SER A 87 -3.56 -12.11 -6.32
C SER A 87 -3.33 -10.68 -5.83
N THR A 88 -3.88 -10.33 -4.67
CA THR A 88 -3.70 -9.00 -4.08
C THR A 88 -2.24 -8.77 -3.70
N TYR A 89 -1.57 -9.76 -3.12
CA TYR A 89 -0.17 -9.63 -2.72
C TYR A 89 0.74 -9.34 -3.92
N PHE A 90 0.67 -10.16 -4.98
CA PHE A 90 1.46 -9.94 -6.20
C PHE A 90 1.02 -8.69 -6.98
N GLY A 91 -0.26 -8.35 -6.95
CA GLY A 91 -0.78 -7.10 -7.49
C GLY A 91 -0.17 -5.88 -6.79
N TYR A 92 -0.08 -5.91 -5.46
CA TYR A 92 0.57 -4.86 -4.67
C TYR A 92 2.07 -4.76 -4.94
N LEU A 93 2.79 -5.90 -5.04
CA LEU A 93 4.20 -5.90 -5.44
C LEU A 93 4.41 -5.32 -6.84
N SER A 94 3.52 -5.63 -7.78
CA SER A 94 3.55 -5.06 -9.13
C SER A 94 3.34 -3.55 -9.12
N TYR A 95 2.36 -3.07 -8.33
CA TYR A 95 2.15 -1.65 -8.10
C TYR A 95 3.40 -0.94 -7.54
N LEU A 96 4.08 -1.53 -6.56
CA LEU A 96 5.34 -1.00 -6.03
C LEU A 96 6.45 -0.98 -7.10
N SER A 97 6.57 -2.04 -7.89
CA SER A 97 7.57 -2.14 -8.95
C SER A 97 7.39 -1.04 -10.01
N VAL A 98 6.15 -0.78 -10.43
CA VAL A 98 5.85 0.32 -11.37
C VAL A 98 6.23 1.67 -10.77
N LYS A 99 5.87 1.91 -9.50
CA LYS A 99 6.17 3.19 -8.82
C LYS A 99 7.67 3.45 -8.69
N GLU A 100 8.46 2.43 -8.33
CA GLU A 100 9.92 2.56 -8.27
C GLU A 100 10.53 2.71 -9.67
N SER A 101 9.97 2.05 -10.68
CA SER A 101 10.39 2.20 -12.08
C SER A 101 10.14 3.62 -12.60
N GLU A 102 8.99 4.22 -12.31
CA GLU A 102 8.70 5.62 -12.67
C GLU A 102 9.69 6.59 -12.02
N LYS A 103 9.97 6.40 -10.73
CA LYS A 103 10.95 7.20 -9.99
C LYS A 103 12.36 7.05 -10.57
N SER A 104 12.77 5.82 -10.87
CA SER A 104 14.05 5.51 -11.51
C SER A 104 14.15 6.15 -12.90
N ASN A 105 13.09 6.06 -13.71
CA ASN A 105 13.03 6.67 -15.02
C ASN A 105 13.15 8.20 -14.95
N HIS A 106 12.44 8.85 -14.02
CA HIS A 106 12.56 10.29 -13.80
C HIS A 106 13.99 10.70 -13.41
N LEU A 107 14.64 9.90 -12.56
CA LEU A 107 16.03 10.12 -12.19
C LEU A 107 16.97 9.94 -13.39
N ALA A 108 16.78 8.89 -14.20
CA ALA A 108 17.57 8.63 -15.39
C ALA A 108 17.49 9.79 -16.40
N VAL A 109 16.29 10.33 -16.63
CA VAL A 109 16.09 11.50 -17.51
C VAL A 109 16.85 12.72 -16.98
N LYS A 110 16.82 12.97 -15.66
CA LYS A 110 17.60 14.06 -15.05
C LYS A 110 19.10 13.85 -15.20
N THR A 111 19.60 12.65 -14.93
CA THR A 111 21.01 12.30 -15.07
C THR A 111 21.49 12.46 -16.51
N LEU A 112 20.68 12.04 -17.49
CA LEU A 112 20.99 12.22 -18.90
C LEU A 112 21.14 13.70 -19.27
N ARG A 113 20.24 14.58 -18.78
CA ARG A 113 20.33 16.02 -19.01
C ARG A 113 21.60 16.63 -18.43
N VAL A 114 21.97 16.22 -17.21
CA VAL A 114 23.22 16.66 -16.57
C VAL A 114 24.42 16.20 -17.37
N ALA A 115 24.46 14.93 -17.81
CA ALA A 115 25.54 14.40 -18.63
C ALA A 115 25.71 15.17 -19.95
N ILE A 116 24.62 15.48 -20.65
CA ILE A 116 24.64 16.30 -21.87
C ILE A 116 25.23 17.69 -21.58
N ALA A 117 24.78 18.35 -20.52
CA ALA A 117 25.31 19.67 -20.14
C ALA A 117 26.82 19.61 -19.84
N THR A 118 27.28 18.58 -19.14
CA THR A 118 28.71 18.38 -18.83
C THR A 118 29.54 18.21 -20.10
N ILE A 119 29.06 17.42 -21.08
CA ILE A 119 29.75 17.23 -22.37
C ILE A 119 29.85 18.57 -23.13
N ILE A 120 28.77 19.34 -23.17
CA ILE A 120 28.76 20.65 -23.84
C ILE A 120 29.79 21.58 -23.22
N VAL A 121 29.84 21.66 -21.89
CA VAL A 121 30.79 22.48 -21.14
C VAL A 121 32.24 22.00 -21.37
N SER A 122 32.49 20.69 -21.30
CA SER A 122 33.83 20.14 -21.46
C SER A 122 34.38 20.26 -22.88
N VAL A 123 33.53 20.37 -23.90
CA VAL A 123 33.95 20.59 -25.30
C VAL A 123 34.09 22.08 -25.60
N LEU A 124 33.15 22.93 -25.19
CA LEU A 124 33.17 24.37 -25.52
C LEU A 124 34.24 25.17 -24.79
N ILE A 125 34.49 24.89 -23.51
CA ILE A 125 35.50 25.64 -22.73
C ILE A 125 36.91 25.53 -23.34
N PRO A 126 37.45 24.34 -23.66
CA PRO A 126 38.78 24.26 -24.26
C PRO A 126 38.83 24.80 -25.70
N LEU A 127 37.70 24.81 -26.43
CA LEU A 127 37.63 25.40 -27.77
C LEU A 127 37.66 26.93 -27.78
N ILE A 128 37.19 27.58 -26.72
CA ILE A 128 37.23 29.05 -26.57
C ILE A 128 38.55 29.50 -25.93
N ALA A 129 39.20 28.63 -25.14
CA ALA A 129 40.47 28.91 -24.48
C ALA A 129 41.71 28.64 -25.35
N ALA A 130 41.54 28.04 -26.53
CA ALA A 130 42.57 27.80 -27.54
C ALA A 130 42.61 28.94 -28.58
#